data_AF-A0A1C0VTC4-F1
#
_entry.id   AF-A0A1C0VTC4-F1
#
_cell.length_a   1.000
_cell.length_b   1.000
_cell.length_c   1.000
_cell.angle_alpha   90.00
_cell.angle_beta   90.00
_cell.angle_gamma   90.00
#
_symmetry.space_group_name_H-M   'P 1'
#
loop_
_entity.id
_entity.type
_entity.pdbx_description
1 polymer ?
#
loop_
_entity_poly.entity_id
_entity_poly.type
_entity_poly.pdbx_seq_one_letter_code
_entity_poly.pdbx_strand_id
1 'polypeptide(L)'
;MPRKKKSSNIQSPYIQLEIDFDQILNQDNEGYEILDREQVNSYDPLKNHDPFEKTLEYMSQLVKAQDQWETTIKTAREHLSQKDPRELYFEFFKDLREQIKQNSTQSERLAKLLKQVAIRGFGMTKEQVNIIPPPKGNRNWKVELNEELIKQHLATHIVGKYFLNSIESDDSLWNNGNFLIGSSDVSQHRSSVPTPARFFNRTVPFLLNNAAGAIVRVENGNAIFDKGRFNPEPTQDLLQWMLIDPSYQDELDAEDFHRCTASAMDIGQYIFDHEYLLNAGRDCPNIILRDGSLFPQDAYLDNYLINNKRGLFTQKAIQELLKCLNSARDFNRIYCGVSKNVRLKVYSAVVEWYIAKYIDSNWETGNYTLTDGQAMTLLLSSPEFFENGLKRTICTCLIRRSFTTRATLNEKANLNDLEPYFERYRNKIKEDGSRIDIEPYRQLCKIFHTYMFFVGHSNTPTKLLPRYEFFSENNDSIETISAKILTAIKYCGFEVDEDHSFMSDDPITYLIPSVTQQSHKYSKNVGESLTRNVKQKLLSKYQSFLKQIV
;
A
#
# COMPACT_ATOMS: atom_id res chain seq x y z
N MET A 1 36.38 -44.22 46.21
CA MET A 1 36.63 -43.96 44.77
C MET A 1 35.69 -42.85 44.28
N PRO A 2 36.24 -41.68 43.93
CA PRO A 2 35.49 -40.52 43.44
C PRO A 2 35.28 -40.61 41.92
N ARG A 3 34.10 -40.20 41.44
CA ARG A 3 33.82 -40.10 39.99
C ARG A 3 34.36 -38.76 39.47
N LYS A 4 35.33 -38.86 38.56
CA LYS A 4 35.93 -37.78 37.76
C LYS A 4 34.84 -36.94 37.06
N LYS A 5 34.79 -35.63 37.34
CA LYS A 5 34.17 -34.65 36.42
C LYS A 5 35.18 -34.32 35.33
N LYS A 6 34.81 -34.58 34.08
CA LYS A 6 35.54 -34.13 32.89
C LYS A 6 35.47 -32.59 32.82
N SER A 7 36.62 -31.98 32.59
CA SER A 7 36.73 -30.62 32.07
C SER A 7 36.11 -30.57 30.67
N SER A 8 35.18 -29.64 30.47
CA SER A 8 34.81 -29.19 29.15
C SER A 8 34.93 -27.67 29.13
N ASN A 9 36.01 -27.21 28.50
CA ASN A 9 36.16 -25.87 27.97
C ASN A 9 34.90 -25.50 27.19
N ILE A 10 34.14 -24.54 27.71
CA ILE A 10 33.21 -23.75 26.89
C ILE A 10 33.81 -22.34 26.90
N GLN A 11 34.66 -22.07 25.91
CA GLN A 11 35.04 -20.71 25.57
C GLN A 11 33.79 -20.02 25.04
N SER A 12 33.36 -18.98 25.75
CA SER A 12 32.40 -18.00 25.26
C SER A 12 32.96 -17.35 23.98
N PRO A 13 32.18 -17.20 22.89
CA PRO A 13 32.63 -16.51 21.68
C PRO A 13 32.63 -14.98 21.82
N TYR A 14 32.29 -14.44 22.99
CA TYR A 14 32.40 -13.01 23.27
C TYR A 14 33.81 -12.70 23.76
N ILE A 15 34.68 -12.29 22.83
CA ILE A 15 35.90 -11.55 23.16
C ILE A 15 35.40 -10.24 23.76
N GLN A 16 35.43 -10.16 25.09
CA GLN A 16 35.34 -8.89 25.80
C GLN A 16 36.49 -8.05 25.27
N LEU A 17 36.18 -6.90 24.66
CA LEU A 17 37.19 -5.91 24.26
C LEU A 17 37.90 -5.47 25.55
N GLU A 18 39.01 -6.11 25.89
CA GLU A 18 39.96 -5.59 26.87
C GLU A 18 40.58 -4.36 26.23
N ILE A 19 39.99 -3.20 26.53
CA ILE A 19 40.56 -1.91 26.20
C ILE A 19 41.77 -1.75 27.13
N ASP A 20 42.96 -1.81 26.55
CA ASP A 20 44.20 -1.50 27.23
C ASP A 20 44.27 0.02 27.47
N PHE A 21 43.83 0.46 28.64
CA PHE A 21 43.82 1.87 29.01
C PHE A 21 45.24 2.48 29.03
N ASP A 22 46.27 1.66 29.21
CA ASP A 22 47.65 2.13 29.16
C ASP A 22 48.06 2.48 27.72
N GLN A 23 47.44 1.89 26.69
CA GLN A 23 47.62 2.33 25.30
C GLN A 23 46.90 3.64 24.98
N ILE A 24 45.78 3.93 25.65
CA ILE A 24 45.04 5.19 25.47
C ILE A 24 45.78 6.34 26.17
N LEU A 25 46.40 6.07 27.32
CA LEU A 25 47.11 7.06 28.12
C LEU A 25 48.55 7.32 27.63
N ASN A 26 49.19 6.34 26.98
CA ASN A 26 50.58 6.46 26.50
C ASN A 26 50.72 6.73 24.99
N GLN A 27 49.63 7.06 24.28
CA GLN A 27 49.76 7.62 22.94
C GLN A 27 50.23 9.07 23.05
N ASP A 28 51.55 9.25 23.02
CA ASP A 28 52.27 10.52 22.85
C ASP A 28 51.90 11.21 21.52
N ASN A 29 50.68 11.75 21.41
CA ASN A 29 50.27 12.64 20.32
C ASN A 29 49.35 13.74 20.86
N GLU A 30 49.99 14.90 21.08
CA GLU A 30 49.49 16.26 20.91
C GLU A 30 47.96 16.43 20.74
N GLY A 31 47.26 16.83 21.80
CA GLY A 31 45.93 17.44 21.67
C GLY A 31 44.89 17.18 22.76
N TYR A 32 45.11 16.26 23.69
CA TYR A 32 44.15 15.99 24.77
C TYR A 32 44.61 16.62 26.08
N GLU A 33 43.97 17.73 26.45
CA GLU A 33 44.14 18.37 27.76
C GLU A 33 43.38 17.54 28.82
N ILE A 34 44.11 16.92 29.74
CA ILE A 34 43.51 16.22 30.88
C ILE A 34 43.05 17.28 31.88
N LEU A 35 41.76 17.58 31.86
CA LEU A 35 41.15 18.55 32.78
C LEU A 35 41.06 17.97 34.19
N ASP A 36 41.47 18.75 35.19
CA ASP A 36 41.32 18.38 36.60
C ASP A 36 39.85 18.41 37.05
N ARG A 37 39.59 17.94 38.27
CA ARG A 37 38.24 17.80 38.81
C ARG A 37 37.51 19.15 39.00
N GLU A 38 38.23 20.25 39.20
CA GLU A 38 37.66 21.61 39.28
C GLU A 38 37.41 22.20 37.89
N GLN A 39 38.26 21.86 36.92
CA GLN A 39 38.09 22.19 35.49
C GLN A 39 36.90 21.45 34.89
N VAL A 40 36.70 20.16 35.19
CA VAL A 40 35.50 19.40 34.78
C VAL A 40 34.22 19.94 35.42
N ASN A 41 34.28 20.40 36.68
CA ASN A 41 33.14 21.01 37.36
C ASN A 41 32.82 22.45 36.90
N SER A 42 33.78 23.13 36.26
CA SER A 42 33.58 24.45 35.65
C SER A 42 33.27 24.38 34.15
N TYR A 43 33.59 23.25 33.51
CA TYR A 43 33.18 22.88 32.15
C TYR A 43 31.75 22.34 32.17
N ASP A 44 30.79 23.25 32.33
CA ASP A 44 29.38 22.95 32.13
C ASP A 44 29.02 23.29 30.67
N PRO A 45 29.01 22.32 29.72
CA PRO A 45 28.59 22.57 28.35
C PRO A 45 27.12 23.00 28.24
N LEU A 46 26.37 22.94 29.35
CA LEU A 46 24.98 23.36 29.46
C LEU A 46 24.81 24.75 30.11
N LYS A 47 25.88 25.40 30.58
CA LYS A 47 25.79 26.71 31.26
C LYS A 47 25.21 27.83 30.38
N ASN A 48 25.27 27.64 29.05
CA ASN A 48 24.64 28.48 28.02
C ASN A 48 23.68 27.69 27.11
N HIS A 49 23.30 26.47 27.50
CA HIS A 49 22.33 25.67 26.74
C HIS A 49 20.97 25.89 27.37
N ASP A 50 20.26 26.93 26.94
CA ASP A 50 18.83 27.03 27.20
C ASP A 50 18.10 26.13 26.19
N PRO A 51 17.59 24.95 26.60
CA PRO A 51 16.86 24.08 25.70
C PRO A 51 15.61 24.76 25.14
N PHE A 52 15.03 25.75 25.83
CA PHE A 52 13.91 26.54 25.31
C PHE A 52 14.37 27.47 24.18
N GLU A 53 15.49 28.17 24.33
CA GLU A 53 16.03 29.03 23.28
C GLU A 53 16.44 28.21 22.05
N LYS A 54 17.07 27.04 22.24
CA LYS A 54 17.41 26.13 21.13
C LYS A 54 16.17 25.53 20.47
N THR A 55 15.15 25.20 21.24
CA THR A 55 13.87 24.73 20.70
C THR A 55 13.16 25.85 19.94
N LEU A 56 13.17 27.09 20.45
CA LEU A 56 12.62 28.26 19.76
C LEU A 56 13.39 28.60 18.49
N GLU A 57 14.72 28.49 18.49
CA GLU A 57 15.57 28.63 17.31
C GLU A 57 15.21 27.57 16.27
N TYR A 58 15.09 26.31 16.68
CA TYR A 58 14.67 25.20 15.81
C TYR A 58 13.25 25.40 15.28
N MET A 59 12.29 25.78 16.12
CA MET A 59 10.91 26.09 15.71
C MET A 59 10.86 27.29 14.74
N SER A 60 11.68 28.32 14.98
CA SER A 60 11.77 29.48 14.09
C SER A 60 12.39 29.10 12.73
N GLN A 61 13.36 28.19 12.71
CA GLN A 61 13.89 27.61 11.48
C GLN A 61 12.83 26.77 10.77
N LEU A 62 12.01 26.00 11.49
CA LEU A 62 10.90 25.24 10.93
C LEU A 62 9.82 26.14 10.33
N VAL A 63 9.44 27.24 10.99
CA VAL A 63 8.44 28.19 10.46
C VAL A 63 8.98 28.88 9.20
N LYS A 64 10.23 29.34 9.21
CA LYS A 64 10.87 29.90 8.00
C LYS A 64 10.97 28.89 6.87
N ALA A 65 11.26 27.63 7.20
CA ALA A 65 11.24 26.53 6.24
C ALA A 65 9.82 26.28 5.72
N GLN A 66 8.78 26.42 6.55
CA GLN A 66 7.39 26.22 6.15
C GLN A 66 6.93 27.25 5.09
N ASP A 67 7.22 28.54 5.28
CA ASP A 67 6.89 29.58 4.29
C ASP A 67 7.64 29.37 2.96
N GLN A 68 8.90 28.97 3.05
CA GLN A 68 9.71 28.58 1.88
C GLN A 68 9.12 27.34 1.19
N TRP A 69 8.65 26.37 1.97
CA TRP A 69 8.02 25.15 1.47
C TRP A 69 6.74 25.44 0.70
N GLU A 70 5.85 26.31 1.20
CA GLU A 70 4.63 26.68 0.47
C GLU A 70 4.96 27.30 -0.90
N THR A 71 5.96 28.18 -0.93
CA THR A 71 6.44 28.81 -2.17
C THR A 71 7.04 27.78 -3.13
N THR A 72 7.88 26.88 -2.62
CA THR A 72 8.51 25.79 -3.38
C THR A 72 7.47 24.84 -3.97
N ILE A 73 6.48 24.42 -3.17
CA ILE A 73 5.40 23.52 -3.61
C ILE A 73 4.50 24.20 -4.65
N LYS A 74 4.18 25.49 -4.48
CA LYS A 74 3.41 26.25 -5.47
C LYS A 74 4.17 26.35 -6.80
N THR A 75 5.46 26.71 -6.75
CA THR A 75 6.32 26.77 -7.95
C THR A 75 6.41 25.40 -8.63
N ALA A 76 6.56 24.33 -7.84
CA ALA A 76 6.58 22.96 -8.34
C ALA A 76 5.27 22.58 -9.05
N ARG A 77 4.13 22.93 -8.46
CA ARG A 77 2.80 22.71 -9.07
C ARG A 77 2.69 23.42 -10.42
N GLU A 78 3.10 24.68 -10.50
CA GLU A 78 3.08 25.46 -11.76
C GLU A 78 3.97 24.82 -12.83
N HIS A 79 5.21 24.45 -12.49
CA HIS A 79 6.13 23.79 -13.42
C HIS A 79 5.60 22.42 -13.88
N LEU A 80 5.15 21.59 -12.93
CA LEU A 80 4.68 20.22 -13.23
C LEU A 80 3.35 20.21 -14.00
N SER A 81 2.59 21.30 -13.99
CA SER A 81 1.42 21.48 -14.86
C SER A 81 1.76 21.68 -16.35
N GLN A 82 3.04 21.87 -16.66
CA GLN A 82 3.53 22.11 -18.03
C GLN A 82 4.58 21.08 -18.49
N LYS A 83 4.98 20.14 -17.62
CA LYS A 83 6.01 19.14 -17.92
C LYS A 83 5.41 17.83 -18.41
N ASP A 84 5.91 17.32 -19.54
CA ASP A 84 5.57 15.97 -20.01
C ASP A 84 6.08 14.93 -18.99
N PRO A 85 5.20 14.11 -18.39
CA PRO A 85 5.61 13.13 -17.41
C PRO A 85 6.55 12.07 -17.98
N ARG A 86 6.46 11.77 -19.28
CA ARG A 86 7.33 10.77 -19.95
C ARG A 86 8.77 11.25 -19.98
N GLU A 87 8.96 12.52 -20.35
CA GLU A 87 10.29 13.16 -20.33
C GLU A 87 10.81 13.26 -18.90
N LEU A 88 9.95 13.68 -17.96
CA LEU A 88 10.28 13.83 -16.55
C LEU A 88 10.81 12.52 -15.93
N TYR A 89 10.08 11.41 -16.08
CA TYR A 89 10.52 10.11 -15.56
C TYR A 89 11.77 9.59 -16.28
N PHE A 90 11.89 9.82 -17.59
CA PHE A 90 13.06 9.42 -18.34
C PHE A 90 14.32 10.16 -17.88
N GLU A 91 14.25 11.48 -17.68
CA GLU A 91 15.33 12.28 -17.11
C GLU A 91 15.69 11.81 -15.70
N PHE A 92 14.68 11.56 -14.85
CA PHE A 92 14.88 11.03 -13.51
C PHE A 92 15.68 9.72 -13.51
N PHE A 93 15.34 8.77 -14.38
CA PHE A 93 16.09 7.50 -14.47
C PHE A 93 17.54 7.70 -14.94
N LYS A 94 17.76 8.58 -15.93
CA LYS A 94 19.11 8.89 -16.41
C LYS A 94 19.95 9.56 -15.33
N ASP A 95 19.36 10.51 -14.61
CA ASP A 95 20.04 11.21 -13.53
C ASP A 95 20.41 10.26 -12.39
N LEU A 96 19.48 9.39 -11.97
CA LEU A 96 19.77 8.35 -10.97
C LEU A 96 20.90 7.42 -11.41
N ARG A 97 20.95 7.00 -12.68
CA ARG A 97 22.05 6.18 -13.21
C ARG A 97 23.39 6.88 -13.03
N GLU A 98 23.48 8.17 -13.39
CA GLU A 98 24.73 8.93 -13.24
C GLU A 98 25.10 9.13 -11.76
N GLN A 99 24.14 9.46 -10.90
CA GLN A 99 24.39 9.59 -9.46
C GLN A 99 24.86 8.28 -8.83
N ILE A 100 24.30 7.13 -9.22
CA ILE A 100 24.75 5.79 -8.76
C ILE A 100 26.20 5.53 -9.15
N LYS A 101 26.58 5.94 -10.38
CA LYS A 101 27.94 5.79 -10.89
C LYS A 101 28.95 6.70 -10.19
N GLN A 102 28.54 7.92 -9.82
CA GLN A 102 29.40 8.95 -9.23
C GLN A 102 29.54 8.83 -7.71
N ASN A 103 28.49 8.38 -7.00
CA ASN A 103 28.45 8.36 -5.54
C ASN A 103 28.40 6.93 -4.97
N SER A 104 29.57 6.34 -4.74
CA SER A 104 29.70 4.98 -4.21
C SER A 104 29.00 4.80 -2.85
N THR A 105 28.97 5.83 -1.99
CA THR A 105 28.37 5.76 -0.65
C THR A 105 26.85 5.68 -0.68
N GLN A 106 26.19 6.30 -1.66
CA GLN A 106 24.73 6.32 -1.79
C GLN A 106 24.20 5.38 -2.89
N SER A 107 25.09 4.75 -3.65
CA SER A 107 24.78 3.93 -4.82
C SER A 107 23.72 2.84 -4.56
N GLU A 108 23.81 2.12 -3.43
CA GLU A 108 22.83 1.09 -3.06
C GLU A 108 21.42 1.67 -2.86
N ARG A 109 21.34 2.79 -2.16
CA ARG A 109 20.07 3.46 -1.85
C ARG A 109 19.39 3.96 -3.11
N LEU A 110 20.15 4.61 -3.99
CA LEU A 110 19.66 5.12 -5.27
C LEU A 110 19.29 3.97 -6.22
N ALA A 111 20.05 2.87 -6.23
CA ALA A 111 19.70 1.67 -7.00
C ALA A 111 18.39 1.02 -6.49
N LYS A 112 18.18 0.97 -5.17
CA LYS A 112 16.92 0.50 -4.58
C LYS A 112 15.76 1.41 -4.97
N LEU A 113 15.95 2.73 -5.00
CA LEU A 113 14.92 3.66 -5.46
C LEU A 113 14.59 3.45 -6.94
N LEU A 114 15.61 3.35 -7.80
CA LEU A 114 15.41 3.08 -9.22
C LEU A 114 14.62 1.77 -9.41
N LYS A 115 14.93 0.73 -8.64
CA LYS A 115 14.16 -0.52 -8.62
C LYS A 115 12.71 -0.29 -8.16
N GLN A 116 12.48 0.53 -7.14
CA GLN A 116 11.12 0.83 -6.66
C GLN A 116 10.29 1.56 -7.72
N VAL A 117 10.85 2.56 -8.40
CA VAL A 117 10.11 3.36 -9.39
C VAL A 117 9.99 2.61 -10.71
N ALA A 118 11.11 2.24 -11.35
CA ALA A 118 11.12 1.67 -12.69
C ALA A 118 10.57 0.23 -12.72
N ILE A 119 11.09 -0.65 -11.87
CA ILE A 119 10.75 -2.08 -11.91
C ILE A 119 9.44 -2.35 -11.16
N ARG A 120 9.29 -1.87 -9.92
CA ARG A 120 8.08 -2.14 -9.11
C ARG A 120 6.93 -1.17 -9.41
N GLY A 121 7.22 0.08 -9.75
CA GLY A 121 6.25 1.10 -10.13
C GLY A 121 5.73 0.86 -11.54
N PHE A 122 6.60 1.04 -12.54
CA PHE A 122 6.25 0.97 -13.96
C PHE A 122 6.21 -0.45 -14.54
N GLY A 123 6.71 -1.46 -13.83
CA GLY A 123 6.74 -2.83 -14.36
C GLY A 123 7.83 -3.07 -15.39
N MET A 124 8.88 -2.24 -15.42
CA MET A 124 9.96 -2.40 -16.39
C MET A 124 10.70 -3.73 -16.19
N THR A 125 11.12 -4.34 -17.28
CA THR A 125 11.90 -5.58 -17.31
C THR A 125 13.39 -5.30 -17.17
N LYS A 126 14.18 -6.37 -16.98
CA LYS A 126 15.64 -6.29 -16.94
C LYS A 126 16.26 -5.81 -18.26
N GLU A 127 15.58 -6.02 -19.39
CA GLU A 127 16.04 -5.54 -20.70
C GLU A 127 15.96 -4.01 -20.80
N GLN A 128 15.00 -3.41 -20.10
CA GLN A 128 14.82 -1.97 -20.01
C GLN A 128 15.74 -1.36 -18.96
N VAL A 129 15.74 -1.93 -17.75
CA VAL A 129 16.49 -1.43 -16.59
C VAL A 129 17.18 -2.60 -15.90
N ASN A 130 18.50 -2.71 -16.10
CA ASN A 130 19.32 -3.73 -15.47
C ASN A 130 20.08 -3.12 -14.29
N ILE A 131 19.82 -3.61 -13.07
CA ILE A 131 20.47 -3.14 -11.84
C ILE A 131 21.32 -4.29 -11.30
N ILE A 132 22.63 -4.11 -11.35
CA ILE A 132 23.61 -5.14 -11.01
C ILE A 132 24.22 -4.79 -9.64
N PRO A 133 23.98 -5.62 -8.61
CA PRO A 133 24.61 -5.44 -7.31
C PRO A 133 26.12 -5.69 -7.41
N PRO A 134 26.94 -5.01 -6.58
CA PRO A 134 28.37 -5.26 -6.55
C PRO A 134 28.71 -6.68 -6.05
N PRO A 135 29.85 -7.26 -6.46
CA PRO A 135 30.39 -8.46 -5.82
C PRO A 135 30.69 -8.22 -4.34
N LYS A 136 30.68 -9.28 -3.52
CA LYS A 136 30.95 -9.20 -2.07
C LYS A 136 32.23 -8.39 -1.79
N GLY A 137 32.11 -7.37 -0.94
CA GLY A 137 33.23 -6.47 -0.57
C GLY A 137 33.35 -5.19 -1.40
N ASN A 138 32.59 -5.05 -2.50
CA ASN A 138 32.54 -3.82 -3.30
C ASN A 138 31.24 -3.06 -3.01
N ARG A 139 31.27 -1.73 -3.11
CA ARG A 139 30.11 -0.84 -2.90
C ARG A 139 29.51 -0.33 -4.21
N ASN A 140 30.16 -0.53 -5.34
CA ASN A 140 29.77 0.10 -6.61
C ASN A 140 28.69 -0.69 -7.33
N TRP A 141 27.44 -0.26 -7.19
CA TRP A 141 26.32 -0.72 -8.00
C TRP A 141 26.49 -0.28 -9.46
N LYS A 142 26.04 -1.10 -10.40
CA LYS A 142 25.98 -0.75 -11.83
C LYS A 142 24.55 -0.75 -12.32
N VAL A 143 24.23 0.21 -13.18
CA VAL A 143 22.92 0.35 -13.80
C VAL A 143 23.09 0.52 -15.30
N GLU A 144 22.38 -0.29 -16.07
CA GLU A 144 22.29 -0.20 -17.52
C GLU A 144 20.84 0.13 -17.89
N LEU A 145 20.68 1.15 -18.73
CA LEU A 145 19.38 1.64 -19.18
C LEU A 145 19.31 1.49 -20.71
N ASN A 146 18.31 0.77 -21.20
CA ASN A 146 17.97 0.79 -22.62
C ASN A 146 17.03 1.97 -22.89
N GLU A 147 17.61 3.10 -23.29
CA GLU A 147 16.90 4.37 -23.42
C GLU A 147 15.73 4.30 -24.42
N GLU A 148 15.85 3.54 -25.51
CA GLU A 148 14.79 3.39 -26.52
C GLU A 148 13.60 2.60 -25.96
N LEU A 149 13.87 1.43 -25.35
CA LEU A 149 12.81 0.61 -24.77
C LEU A 149 12.14 1.29 -23.58
N ILE A 150 12.87 2.08 -22.79
CA ILE A 150 12.30 2.87 -21.69
C ILE A 150 11.34 3.93 -22.25
N LYS A 151 11.72 4.67 -23.30
CA LYS A 151 10.83 5.68 -23.91
C LYS A 151 9.55 5.05 -24.46
N GLN A 152 9.66 3.93 -25.15
CA GLN A 152 8.50 3.18 -25.66
C GLN A 152 7.59 2.69 -24.51
N HIS A 153 8.19 2.22 -23.41
CA HIS A 153 7.45 1.82 -22.21
C HIS A 153 6.69 2.98 -21.59
N LEU A 154 7.37 4.11 -21.34
CA LEU A 154 6.75 5.30 -20.75
C LEU A 154 5.62 5.85 -21.63
N ALA A 155 5.78 5.83 -22.95
CA ALA A 155 4.75 6.26 -23.89
C ALA A 155 3.45 5.45 -23.79
N THR A 156 3.55 4.14 -23.49
CA THR A 156 2.40 3.23 -23.37
C THR A 156 1.86 3.10 -21.95
N HIS A 157 2.65 3.47 -20.94
CA HIS A 157 2.30 3.31 -19.52
C HIS A 157 1.86 4.60 -18.84
N ILE A 158 2.12 5.77 -19.44
CA ILE A 158 1.70 7.06 -18.88
C ILE A 158 0.60 7.68 -19.75
N VAL A 159 -0.53 7.97 -19.13
CA VAL A 159 -1.65 8.71 -19.72
C VAL A 159 -1.73 10.10 -19.07
N GLY A 160 -2.02 11.10 -19.90
CA GLY A 160 -1.96 12.52 -19.53
C GLY A 160 -0.91 13.28 -20.35
N LYS A 161 -1.18 14.57 -20.57
CA LYS A 161 -0.29 15.46 -21.32
C LYS A 161 0.83 16.00 -20.44
N TYR A 162 0.49 16.31 -19.19
CA TYR A 162 1.41 16.88 -18.21
C TYR A 162 1.49 16.00 -16.95
N PHE A 163 2.46 16.24 -16.07
CA PHE A 163 2.52 15.53 -14.79
C PHE A 163 1.32 15.87 -13.91
N LEU A 164 0.89 17.14 -13.94
CA LEU A 164 -0.37 17.60 -13.35
C LEU A 164 -1.32 18.01 -14.48
N ASN A 165 -2.49 17.38 -14.57
CA ASN A 165 -3.49 17.63 -15.61
C ASN A 165 -4.74 18.25 -15.01
N SER A 166 -5.36 19.18 -15.74
CA SER A 166 -6.72 19.61 -15.43
C SER A 166 -7.70 18.50 -15.76
N ILE A 167 -8.66 18.27 -14.87
CA ILE A 167 -9.74 17.31 -15.05
C ILE A 167 -11.07 17.96 -14.63
N GLU A 168 -12.13 17.66 -15.38
CA GLU A 168 -13.45 18.26 -15.18
C GLU A 168 -14.49 17.17 -14.92
N SER A 169 -15.41 17.43 -13.99
CA SER A 169 -16.57 16.58 -13.77
C SER A 169 -17.57 16.81 -14.90
N ASP A 170 -18.14 15.75 -15.46
CA ASP A 170 -19.10 15.85 -16.55
C ASP A 170 -20.24 14.84 -16.35
N ASP A 171 -21.43 15.38 -16.05
CA ASP A 171 -22.64 14.59 -15.81
C ASP A 171 -23.15 13.92 -17.10
N SER A 172 -22.79 14.44 -18.27
CA SER A 172 -23.20 13.88 -19.57
C SER A 172 -22.53 12.52 -19.84
N LEU A 173 -21.40 12.25 -19.19
CA LEU A 173 -20.74 10.94 -19.21
C LEU A 173 -21.58 9.84 -18.54
N TRP A 174 -22.60 10.22 -17.75
CA TRP A 174 -23.38 9.33 -16.90
C TRP A 174 -24.88 9.36 -17.21
N ASN A 175 -25.32 8.81 -18.35
CA ASN A 175 -26.75 8.68 -18.71
C ASN A 175 -27.60 9.92 -18.32
N ASN A 176 -27.07 11.12 -18.61
CA ASN A 176 -27.63 12.42 -18.21
C ASN A 176 -27.82 12.60 -16.68
N GLY A 177 -26.79 12.30 -15.89
CA GLY A 177 -26.79 12.46 -14.44
C GLY A 177 -27.55 11.39 -13.66
N ASN A 178 -27.84 10.23 -14.27
CA ASN A 178 -28.51 9.10 -13.62
C ASN A 178 -27.59 7.88 -13.54
N PHE A 179 -27.04 7.62 -12.35
CA PHE A 179 -26.12 6.51 -12.13
C PHE A 179 -26.03 6.11 -10.66
N LEU A 180 -25.48 4.92 -10.43
CA LEU A 180 -25.29 4.33 -9.11
C LEU A 180 -23.81 4.26 -8.76
N ILE A 181 -23.48 4.70 -7.55
CA ILE A 181 -22.15 4.61 -6.96
C ILE A 181 -22.23 3.60 -5.82
N GLY A 182 -21.39 2.58 -5.86
CA GLY A 182 -21.25 1.60 -4.81
C GLY A 182 -19.91 1.75 -4.11
N SER A 183 -19.84 1.30 -2.88
CA SER A 183 -18.57 1.17 -2.16
C SER A 183 -18.62 -0.05 -1.26
N SER A 184 -17.44 -0.54 -0.89
CA SER A 184 -17.27 -1.65 0.04
C SER A 184 -16.06 -1.43 0.93
N ASP A 185 -16.15 -1.98 2.13
CA ASP A 185 -15.03 -2.13 3.06
C ASP A 185 -15.07 -3.50 3.74
N VAL A 186 -13.91 -3.96 4.22
CA VAL A 186 -13.75 -5.18 4.99
C VAL A 186 -13.16 -4.88 6.37
N SER A 187 -13.83 -5.37 7.40
CA SER A 187 -13.39 -5.22 8.78
C SER A 187 -12.92 -6.57 9.34
N GLN A 188 -11.86 -6.50 10.15
CA GLN A 188 -11.30 -7.64 10.86
C GLN A 188 -11.63 -7.53 12.35
N HIS A 189 -12.33 -8.53 12.89
CA HIS A 189 -12.74 -8.58 14.28
C HIS A 189 -12.02 -9.71 15.01
N ARG A 190 -11.27 -9.35 16.05
CA ARG A 190 -10.61 -10.29 16.96
C ARG A 190 -11.48 -10.46 18.20
N SER A 191 -11.73 -11.70 18.59
CA SER A 191 -12.52 -12.03 19.77
C SER A 191 -12.02 -13.34 20.37
N SER A 192 -12.59 -13.73 21.51
CA SER A 192 -12.28 -15.01 22.15
C SER A 192 -13.51 -15.63 22.80
N VAL A 193 -13.49 -16.97 22.84
CA VAL A 193 -14.49 -17.78 23.51
C VAL A 193 -13.90 -18.29 24.83
N PRO A 194 -14.53 -18.03 25.99
CA PRO A 194 -14.09 -18.63 27.24
C PRO A 194 -14.40 -20.13 27.23
N THR A 195 -13.38 -20.93 27.50
CA THR A 195 -13.47 -22.38 27.69
C THR A 195 -13.11 -22.68 29.16
N PRO A 196 -14.11 -22.97 30.02
CA PRO A 196 -13.83 -23.39 31.39
C PRO A 196 -13.00 -24.68 31.38
N ALA A 197 -11.71 -24.58 31.73
CA ALA A 197 -10.91 -25.76 32.01
C ALA A 197 -11.03 -26.07 33.50
N ARG A 198 -10.90 -27.36 33.85
CA ARG A 198 -11.13 -27.87 35.22
C ARG A 198 -10.28 -27.18 36.30
N PHE A 199 -9.17 -26.55 35.93
CA PHE A 199 -8.19 -25.94 36.83
C PHE A 199 -7.90 -24.45 36.58
N PHE A 200 -8.33 -23.87 35.45
CA PHE A 200 -8.16 -22.44 35.14
C PHE A 200 -9.10 -21.99 34.00
N ASN A 201 -9.38 -20.70 33.92
CA ASN A 201 -10.13 -20.13 32.79
C ASN A 201 -9.22 -20.00 31.57
N ARG A 202 -9.49 -20.76 30.49
CA ARG A 202 -8.81 -20.59 29.19
C ARG A 202 -9.73 -19.80 28.26
N THR A 203 -9.14 -19.03 27.35
CA THR A 203 -9.87 -18.44 26.22
C THR A 203 -9.29 -18.96 24.91
N VAL A 204 -10.15 -19.19 23.93
CA VAL A 204 -9.75 -19.58 22.58
C VAL A 204 -9.97 -18.36 21.67
N PRO A 205 -8.90 -17.72 21.18
CA PRO A 205 -9.02 -16.55 20.30
C PRO A 205 -9.49 -17.00 18.91
N PHE A 206 -10.35 -16.21 18.29
CA PHE A 206 -10.74 -16.37 16.89
C PHE A 206 -10.76 -15.01 16.20
N LEU A 207 -10.69 -15.04 14.88
CA LEU A 207 -10.67 -13.85 14.04
C LEU A 207 -11.71 -14.02 12.94
N LEU A 208 -12.58 -13.02 12.81
CA LEU A 208 -13.65 -13.00 11.83
C LEU A 208 -13.47 -11.78 10.93
N ASN A 209 -13.43 -11.99 9.62
CA ASN A 209 -13.46 -10.93 8.63
C ASN A 209 -14.87 -10.80 8.06
N ASN A 210 -15.34 -9.59 7.84
CA ASN A 210 -16.61 -9.35 7.17
C ASN A 210 -16.54 -8.12 6.28
N ALA A 211 -17.39 -8.07 5.27
CA ALA A 211 -17.49 -6.95 4.37
C ALA A 211 -18.92 -6.39 4.34
N ALA A 212 -19.01 -5.09 4.08
CA ALA A 212 -20.27 -4.38 3.89
C ALA A 212 -20.05 -3.24 2.90
N GLY A 213 -21.14 -2.66 2.40
CA GLY A 213 -21.09 -1.62 1.39
C GLY A 213 -22.22 -0.61 1.51
N ALA A 214 -21.99 0.55 0.94
CA ALA A 214 -22.97 1.62 0.83
C ALA A 214 -23.22 1.96 -0.64
N ILE A 215 -24.39 2.55 -0.91
CA ILE A 215 -24.78 2.96 -2.26
C ILE A 215 -25.26 4.39 -2.23
N VAL A 216 -24.82 5.16 -3.22
CA VAL A 216 -25.34 6.48 -3.53
C VAL A 216 -26.00 6.41 -4.90
N ARG A 217 -27.26 6.81 -4.95
CA ARG A 217 -28.03 6.95 -6.17
C ARG A 217 -28.00 8.42 -6.59
N VAL A 218 -27.54 8.68 -7.81
CA VAL A 218 -27.56 10.01 -8.40
C VAL A 218 -28.74 10.06 -9.37
N GLU A 219 -29.69 10.95 -9.09
CA GLU A 219 -30.87 11.18 -9.93
C GLU A 219 -31.03 12.68 -10.21
N ASN A 220 -30.99 13.05 -11.49
CA ASN A 220 -31.14 14.43 -11.95
C ASN A 220 -30.23 15.42 -11.19
N GLY A 221 -28.98 15.03 -10.93
CA GLY A 221 -27.99 15.85 -10.22
C GLY A 221 -28.16 15.89 -8.69
N ASN A 222 -29.02 15.05 -8.11
CA ASN A 222 -29.15 14.91 -6.66
C ASN A 222 -28.61 13.55 -6.20
N ALA A 223 -27.73 13.57 -5.19
CA ALA A 223 -27.19 12.36 -4.57
C ALA A 223 -28.05 11.94 -3.37
N ILE A 224 -28.50 10.70 -3.38
CA ILE A 224 -29.32 10.10 -2.31
C ILE A 224 -28.60 8.85 -1.82
N PHE A 225 -28.27 8.83 -0.53
CA PHE A 225 -27.77 7.61 0.11
C PHE A 225 -28.89 6.58 0.19
N ASP A 226 -28.69 5.45 -0.46
CA ASP A 226 -29.56 4.29 -0.32
C ASP A 226 -29.24 3.58 1.01
N LYS A 227 -30.11 2.65 1.43
CA LYS A 227 -29.84 1.80 2.58
C LYS A 227 -28.57 0.98 2.33
N GLY A 228 -27.75 0.83 3.37
CA GLY A 228 -26.54 0.02 3.30
C GLY A 228 -26.80 -1.41 2.79
N ARG A 229 -25.84 -1.94 2.04
CA ARG A 229 -25.79 -3.35 1.64
C ARG A 229 -24.89 -4.10 2.58
N PHE A 230 -25.39 -5.24 3.04
CA PHE A 230 -24.69 -6.10 3.97
C PHE A 230 -24.94 -7.53 3.55
N ASN A 231 -24.01 -8.43 3.85
CA ASN A 231 -24.34 -9.84 3.85
C ASN A 231 -25.17 -10.13 5.12
N PRO A 232 -26.47 -10.44 5.00
CA PRO A 232 -27.34 -10.55 6.17
C PRO A 232 -26.99 -11.74 7.06
N GLU A 233 -26.48 -12.85 6.50
CA GLU A 233 -26.02 -14.02 7.24
C GLU A 233 -24.96 -14.81 6.45
N PRO A 234 -23.72 -14.95 6.94
CA PRO A 234 -22.70 -15.71 6.23
C PRO A 234 -23.05 -17.21 6.22
N THR A 235 -23.16 -17.78 5.01
CA THR A 235 -23.34 -19.22 4.78
C THR A 235 -22.14 -19.99 5.33
N GLN A 236 -22.26 -21.32 5.51
CA GLN A 236 -21.10 -22.14 5.90
C GLN A 236 -19.94 -22.00 4.91
N ASP A 237 -20.27 -21.94 3.61
CA ASP A 237 -19.27 -21.77 2.54
C ASP A 237 -18.55 -20.43 2.59
N LEU A 238 -19.19 -19.39 3.12
CA LEU A 238 -18.54 -18.10 3.31
C LEU A 238 -17.77 -18.05 4.64
N LEU A 239 -18.33 -18.62 5.70
CA LEU A 239 -17.70 -18.68 7.02
C LEU A 239 -16.34 -19.37 6.99
N GLN A 240 -16.13 -20.38 6.13
CA GLN A 240 -14.83 -21.06 6.02
C GLN A 240 -13.68 -20.12 5.58
N TRP A 241 -14.00 -19.00 4.94
CA TRP A 241 -13.03 -18.00 4.49
C TRP A 241 -13.02 -16.76 5.39
N MET A 242 -14.15 -16.43 6.00
CA MET A 242 -14.27 -15.30 6.93
C MET A 242 -13.67 -15.60 8.31
N LEU A 243 -13.86 -16.82 8.82
CA LEU A 243 -13.42 -17.24 10.15
C LEU A 243 -12.04 -17.90 10.04
N ILE A 244 -11.05 -17.29 10.66
CA ILE A 244 -9.71 -17.88 10.80
C ILE A 244 -9.74 -18.81 12.00
N ASP A 245 -9.51 -20.09 11.74
CA ASP A 245 -9.45 -21.14 12.75
C ASP A 245 -8.33 -20.86 13.75
N PRO A 246 -8.60 -20.91 15.07
CA PRO A 246 -7.56 -20.83 16.08
C PRO A 246 -6.40 -21.82 15.85
N SER A 247 -6.65 -23.01 15.29
CA SER A 247 -5.62 -24.02 15.02
C SER A 247 -4.54 -23.51 14.06
N TYR A 248 -4.85 -22.53 13.21
CA TYR A 248 -3.87 -21.97 12.28
C TYR A 248 -2.77 -21.19 12.99
N GLN A 249 -2.99 -20.76 14.24
CA GLN A 249 -1.92 -20.18 15.06
C GLN A 249 -0.89 -21.23 15.51
N ASP A 250 -1.32 -22.49 15.64
CA ASP A 250 -0.47 -23.61 16.04
C ASP A 250 0.16 -24.30 14.81
N GLU A 251 -0.56 -24.33 13.68
CA GLU A 251 -0.15 -25.01 12.44
C GLU A 251 0.77 -24.17 11.54
N LEU A 252 0.65 -22.83 11.59
CA LEU A 252 1.38 -21.92 10.70
C LEU A 252 2.41 -21.11 11.48
N ASP A 253 3.54 -20.85 10.83
CA ASP A 253 4.49 -19.85 11.30
C ASP A 253 3.83 -18.47 11.36
N ALA A 254 4.33 -17.58 12.23
CA ALA A 254 3.73 -16.27 12.48
C ALA A 254 3.56 -15.42 11.21
N GLU A 255 4.52 -15.49 10.27
CA GLU A 255 4.41 -14.80 8.98
C GLU A 255 3.28 -15.40 8.12
N ASP A 256 3.21 -16.73 8.04
CA ASP A 256 2.20 -17.43 7.27
C ASP A 256 0.79 -17.18 7.81
N PHE A 257 0.65 -17.19 9.13
CA PHE A 257 -0.59 -16.81 9.80
C PHE A 257 -1.00 -15.38 9.45
N HIS A 258 -0.09 -14.41 9.53
CA HIS A 258 -0.40 -13.02 9.20
C HIS A 258 -0.86 -12.86 7.74
N ARG A 259 -0.18 -13.52 6.79
CA ARG A 259 -0.55 -13.47 5.37
C ARG A 259 -1.86 -14.20 5.06
N CYS A 260 -2.15 -15.28 5.78
CA CYS A 260 -3.44 -15.95 5.73
C CYS A 260 -4.57 -15.00 6.17
N THR A 261 -4.38 -14.27 7.28
CA THR A 261 -5.37 -13.29 7.75
C THR A 261 -5.59 -12.14 6.77
N ALA A 262 -4.53 -11.65 6.12
CA ALA A 262 -4.62 -10.62 5.08
C ALA A 262 -5.39 -11.12 3.84
N SER A 263 -5.08 -12.34 3.38
CA SER A 263 -5.78 -12.95 2.23
C SER A 263 -7.26 -13.20 2.53
N ALA A 264 -7.61 -13.52 3.78
CA ALA A 264 -8.99 -13.69 4.20
C ALA A 264 -9.81 -12.40 4.15
N MET A 265 -9.20 -11.24 4.45
CA MET A 265 -9.85 -9.95 4.23
C MET A 265 -10.11 -9.71 2.74
N ASP A 266 -9.13 -9.97 1.88
CA ASP A 266 -9.28 -9.84 0.43
C ASP A 266 -10.41 -10.73 -0.10
N ILE A 267 -10.48 -12.00 0.33
CA ILE A 267 -11.56 -12.92 -0.06
C ILE A 267 -12.93 -12.37 0.36
N GLY A 268 -13.06 -11.94 1.63
CA GLY A 268 -14.32 -11.43 2.15
C GLY A 268 -14.82 -10.21 1.37
N GLN A 269 -13.93 -9.29 1.04
CA GLN A 269 -14.27 -8.10 0.25
C GLN A 269 -14.59 -8.45 -1.19
N TYR A 270 -13.81 -9.30 -1.87
CA TYR A 270 -14.07 -9.66 -3.27
C TYR A 270 -15.36 -10.46 -3.44
N ILE A 271 -15.70 -11.36 -2.52
CA ILE A 271 -16.99 -12.04 -2.56
C ILE A 271 -18.12 -11.03 -2.40
N PHE A 272 -17.99 -10.09 -1.47
CA PHE A 272 -18.99 -9.05 -1.28
C PHE A 272 -19.14 -8.15 -2.52
N ASP A 273 -18.03 -7.68 -3.08
CA ASP A 273 -17.99 -6.86 -4.29
C ASP A 273 -18.64 -7.58 -5.46
N HIS A 274 -18.31 -8.85 -5.65
CA HIS A 274 -18.87 -9.67 -6.70
C HIS A 274 -20.38 -9.88 -6.54
N GLU A 275 -20.83 -10.38 -5.38
CA GLU A 275 -22.22 -10.80 -5.17
C GLU A 275 -23.18 -9.63 -4.96
N TYR A 276 -22.76 -8.60 -4.22
CA TYR A 276 -23.66 -7.54 -3.73
C TYR A 276 -23.48 -6.22 -4.45
N LEU A 277 -22.43 -6.04 -5.27
CA LEU A 277 -22.24 -4.83 -6.07
C LEU A 277 -22.22 -5.15 -7.57
N LEU A 278 -21.27 -5.96 -8.04
CA LEU A 278 -21.06 -6.24 -9.46
C LEU A 278 -22.21 -7.09 -10.07
N ASN A 279 -22.73 -8.07 -9.33
CA ASN A 279 -23.80 -8.98 -9.78
C ASN A 279 -25.13 -8.81 -9.03
N ALA A 280 -25.39 -7.64 -8.44
CA ALA A 280 -26.61 -7.31 -7.70
C ALA A 280 -27.89 -7.14 -8.55
N GLY A 281 -27.94 -7.68 -9.77
CA GLY A 281 -29.10 -7.60 -10.66
C GLY A 281 -29.46 -6.16 -11.07
N ARG A 282 -30.70 -5.73 -10.77
CA ARG A 282 -31.23 -4.43 -11.24
C ARG A 282 -30.59 -3.21 -10.59
N ASP A 283 -30.00 -3.36 -9.41
CA ASP A 283 -29.37 -2.26 -8.66
C ASP A 283 -27.84 -2.38 -8.62
N CYS A 284 -27.21 -2.88 -9.69
CA CYS A 284 -25.75 -2.90 -9.81
C CYS A 284 -25.19 -1.47 -9.98
N PRO A 285 -24.22 -1.04 -9.13
CA PRO A 285 -23.53 0.22 -9.31
C PRO A 285 -22.83 0.35 -10.65
N ASN A 286 -22.84 1.54 -11.24
CA ASN A 286 -22.09 1.86 -12.46
C ASN A 286 -20.58 2.00 -12.16
N ILE A 287 -20.27 2.48 -10.96
CA ILE A 287 -18.93 2.59 -10.41
C ILE A 287 -18.90 2.03 -9.00
N ILE A 288 -17.82 1.34 -8.67
CA ILE A 288 -17.54 0.79 -7.34
C ILE A 288 -16.23 1.39 -6.84
N LEU A 289 -16.31 2.02 -5.66
CA LEU A 289 -15.20 2.60 -4.91
C LEU A 289 -14.87 1.68 -3.74
N ARG A 290 -13.98 0.71 -3.94
CA ARG A 290 -13.53 -0.24 -2.92
C ARG A 290 -12.55 0.45 -1.96
N ASP A 291 -12.74 0.33 -0.64
CA ASP A 291 -11.69 0.76 0.30
C ASP A 291 -10.45 -0.14 0.13
N GLY A 292 -9.29 0.48 -0.06
CA GLY A 292 -8.02 -0.18 -0.33
C GLY A 292 -7.71 -0.44 -1.81
N SER A 293 -6.62 -1.18 -2.03
CA SER A 293 -6.05 -1.47 -3.36
C SER A 293 -6.81 -2.59 -4.06
N LEU A 294 -6.97 -2.51 -5.39
CA LEU A 294 -7.53 -3.62 -6.19
C LEU A 294 -6.60 -4.85 -6.25
N PHE A 295 -5.30 -4.65 -6.01
CA PHE A 295 -4.36 -5.77 -5.90
C PHE A 295 -4.54 -6.49 -4.58
N PRO A 296 -4.49 -7.84 -4.57
CA PRO A 296 -4.49 -8.59 -3.35
C PRO A 296 -3.19 -8.33 -2.57
N GLN A 297 -3.29 -8.46 -1.26
CA GLN A 297 -2.19 -8.24 -0.34
C GLN A 297 -1.11 -9.31 -0.56
N ASP A 298 -1.50 -10.57 -0.76
CA ASP A 298 -0.61 -11.67 -1.14
C ASP A 298 -0.80 -12.06 -2.63
N ALA A 299 0.02 -11.47 -3.51
CA ALA A 299 -0.10 -11.64 -4.97
C ALA A 299 1.03 -12.47 -5.60
N TYR A 300 2.02 -12.92 -4.82
CA TYR A 300 3.21 -13.57 -5.37
C TYR A 300 2.92 -15.01 -5.77
N LEU A 301 3.43 -15.44 -6.92
CA LEU A 301 3.23 -16.80 -7.43
C LEU A 301 3.76 -17.87 -6.46
N ASP A 302 4.92 -17.64 -5.87
CA ASP A 302 5.52 -18.59 -4.92
C ASP A 302 4.59 -18.84 -3.72
N ASN A 303 3.80 -17.83 -3.33
CA ASN A 303 2.84 -17.92 -2.23
C ASN A 303 1.54 -18.61 -2.66
N TYR A 304 1.12 -18.40 -3.91
CA TYR A 304 -0.01 -19.11 -4.53
C TYR A 304 0.23 -20.62 -4.63
N LEU A 305 1.49 -21.01 -4.86
CA LEU A 305 1.88 -22.41 -5.07
C LEU A 305 2.14 -23.20 -3.78
N ILE A 306 2.05 -22.56 -2.61
CA ILE A 306 2.25 -23.26 -1.33
C ILE A 306 1.11 -24.25 -1.10
N ASN A 307 1.44 -25.49 -0.77
CA ASN A 307 0.44 -26.52 -0.48
C ASN A 307 0.11 -26.59 1.03
N ASN A 308 -0.35 -25.46 1.59
CA ASN A 308 -0.80 -25.35 2.98
C ASN A 308 -2.04 -24.43 3.08
N LYS A 309 -2.51 -24.15 4.31
CA LYS A 309 -3.67 -23.28 4.53
C LYS A 309 -3.47 -21.87 3.99
N ARG A 310 -2.29 -21.27 4.16
CA ARG A 310 -1.98 -19.96 3.58
C ARG A 310 -2.15 -19.98 2.06
N GLY A 311 -1.54 -20.95 1.37
CA GLY A 311 -1.62 -21.06 -0.09
C GLY A 311 -3.06 -21.23 -0.58
N LEU A 312 -3.89 -21.99 0.15
CA LEU A 312 -5.32 -22.14 -0.14
C LEU A 312 -6.08 -20.80 -0.09
N PHE A 313 -5.81 -19.97 0.92
CA PHE A 313 -6.40 -18.62 1.02
C PHE A 313 -5.90 -17.72 -0.11
N THR A 314 -4.61 -17.73 -0.43
CA THR A 314 -4.05 -16.99 -1.57
C THR A 314 -4.71 -17.40 -2.89
N GLN A 315 -4.89 -18.70 -3.11
CA GLN A 315 -5.56 -19.24 -4.30
C GLN A 315 -7.00 -18.76 -4.40
N LYS A 316 -7.74 -18.79 -3.29
CA LYS A 316 -9.12 -18.31 -3.24
C LYS A 316 -9.22 -16.80 -3.49
N ALA A 317 -8.34 -15.99 -2.90
CA ALA A 317 -8.33 -14.53 -3.12
C ALA A 317 -8.13 -14.19 -4.60
N ILE A 318 -7.22 -14.89 -5.27
CA ILE A 318 -6.95 -14.76 -6.71
C ILE A 318 -8.16 -15.15 -7.56
N GLN A 319 -8.84 -16.25 -7.21
CA GLN A 319 -10.06 -16.68 -7.90
C GLN A 319 -11.19 -15.66 -7.77
N GLU A 320 -11.43 -15.13 -6.56
CA GLU A 320 -12.51 -14.16 -6.34
C GLU A 320 -12.20 -12.80 -6.98
N LEU A 321 -10.95 -12.35 -6.95
CA LEU A 321 -10.54 -11.16 -7.71
C LEU A 321 -10.80 -11.32 -9.21
N LEU A 322 -10.43 -12.47 -9.79
CA LEU A 322 -10.66 -12.74 -11.21
C LEU A 322 -12.14 -12.67 -11.57
N LYS A 323 -13.04 -13.17 -10.71
CA LYS A 323 -14.49 -13.04 -10.89
C LYS A 323 -14.95 -11.58 -10.87
N CYS A 324 -14.44 -10.77 -9.94
CA CYS A 324 -14.74 -9.33 -9.89
C CYS A 324 -14.31 -8.64 -11.18
N LEU A 325 -13.08 -8.88 -11.65
CA LEU A 325 -12.56 -8.24 -12.86
C LEU A 325 -13.32 -8.68 -14.12
N ASN A 326 -13.65 -9.96 -14.24
CA ASN A 326 -14.48 -10.46 -15.35
C ASN A 326 -15.87 -9.81 -15.30
N SER A 327 -16.53 -9.76 -14.15
CA SER A 327 -17.85 -9.10 -14.02
C SER A 327 -17.77 -7.61 -14.36
N ALA A 328 -16.74 -6.90 -13.87
CA ALA A 328 -16.55 -5.49 -14.18
C ALA A 328 -16.36 -5.25 -15.69
N ARG A 329 -15.57 -6.10 -16.37
CA ARG A 329 -15.39 -6.05 -17.83
C ARG A 329 -16.69 -6.36 -18.56
N ASP A 330 -17.31 -7.49 -18.24
CA ASP A 330 -18.46 -8.03 -19.00
C ASP A 330 -19.69 -7.12 -18.88
N PHE A 331 -19.84 -6.39 -17.77
CA PHE A 331 -20.90 -5.41 -17.55
C PHE A 331 -20.48 -3.95 -17.71
N ASN A 332 -19.26 -3.70 -18.23
CA ASN A 332 -18.69 -2.37 -18.47
C ASN A 332 -18.76 -1.42 -17.26
N ARG A 333 -18.41 -1.92 -16.07
CA ARG A 333 -18.44 -1.18 -14.80
C ARG A 333 -17.06 -0.64 -14.45
N ILE A 334 -17.02 0.51 -13.78
CA ILE A 334 -15.77 1.04 -13.23
C ILE A 334 -15.54 0.39 -11.87
N TYR A 335 -14.49 -0.41 -11.77
CA TYR A 335 -14.06 -0.99 -10.49
C TYR A 335 -12.77 -0.28 -10.06
N CYS A 336 -12.84 0.45 -8.95
CA CYS A 336 -11.80 1.36 -8.51
C CYS A 336 -11.51 1.18 -7.01
N GLY A 337 -10.23 1.02 -6.67
CA GLY A 337 -9.74 1.03 -5.30
C GLY A 337 -9.40 2.45 -4.84
N VAL A 338 -9.72 2.75 -3.58
CA VAL A 338 -9.44 4.00 -2.88
C VAL A 338 -8.44 3.70 -1.75
N SER A 339 -7.15 3.90 -2.01
CA SER A 339 -6.07 3.44 -1.11
C SER A 339 -5.53 4.55 -0.22
N LYS A 340 -5.73 4.44 1.10
CA LYS A 340 -5.25 5.38 2.13
C LYS A 340 -3.74 5.26 2.41
N ASN A 341 -3.17 4.06 2.46
CA ASN A 341 -1.74 3.87 2.79
C ASN A 341 -0.91 3.30 1.63
N VAL A 342 -0.40 4.18 0.78
CA VAL A 342 0.42 3.80 -0.38
C VAL A 342 1.90 3.78 -0.03
N ARG A 343 2.48 2.57 0.01
CA ARG A 343 3.91 2.38 0.29
C ARG A 343 4.83 2.53 -0.91
N LEU A 344 4.31 2.32 -2.12
CA LEU A 344 5.11 2.40 -3.34
C LEU A 344 5.26 3.86 -3.75
N LYS A 345 6.50 4.37 -3.77
CA LYS A 345 6.84 5.77 -4.02
C LYS A 345 7.11 6.02 -5.50
N VAL A 346 6.07 6.10 -6.33
CA VAL A 346 6.23 6.34 -7.78
C VAL A 346 6.14 7.82 -8.11
N TYR A 347 5.24 8.54 -7.44
CA TYR A 347 5.04 9.96 -7.66
C TYR A 347 5.94 10.82 -6.77
N SER A 348 6.06 10.50 -5.47
CA SER A 348 6.84 11.31 -4.54
C SER A 348 8.32 11.33 -4.92
N ALA A 349 8.88 10.20 -5.33
CA ALA A 349 10.28 10.09 -5.74
C ALA A 349 10.66 11.04 -6.88
N VAL A 350 9.82 11.13 -7.93
CA VAL A 350 10.10 12.02 -9.07
C VAL A 350 9.87 13.48 -8.71
N VAL A 351 8.89 13.78 -7.86
CA VAL A 351 8.60 15.15 -7.40
C VAL A 351 9.70 15.68 -6.49
N GLU A 352 10.12 14.91 -5.49
CA GLU A 352 11.20 15.28 -4.57
C GLU A 352 12.50 15.52 -5.36
N TRP A 353 12.81 14.65 -6.32
CA TRP A 353 13.95 14.84 -7.22
C TRP A 353 13.82 16.11 -8.06
N TYR A 354 12.65 16.35 -8.66
CA TYR A 354 12.44 17.49 -9.54
C TYR A 354 12.58 18.81 -8.79
N ILE A 355 12.01 18.90 -7.58
CA ILE A 355 12.12 20.08 -6.72
C ILE A 355 13.59 20.35 -6.40
N ALA A 356 14.32 19.36 -5.90
CA ALA A 356 15.71 19.55 -5.52
C ALA A 356 16.63 19.92 -6.68
N LYS A 357 16.34 19.38 -7.86
CA LYS A 357 17.17 19.61 -9.04
C LYS A 357 16.89 20.95 -9.72
N TYR A 358 15.64 21.40 -9.76
CA TYR A 358 15.23 22.50 -10.62
C TYR A 358 14.56 23.69 -9.92
N ILE A 359 14.19 23.56 -8.64
CA ILE A 359 13.42 24.58 -7.92
C ILE A 359 14.17 25.06 -6.69
N ASP A 360 14.55 24.14 -5.81
CA ASP A 360 15.19 24.45 -4.54
C ASP A 360 16.34 23.48 -4.25
N SER A 361 17.58 23.92 -4.48
CA SER A 361 18.77 23.10 -4.21
C SER A 361 19.00 22.77 -2.73
N ASN A 362 18.33 23.49 -1.82
CA ASN A 362 18.37 23.22 -0.39
C ASN A 362 17.26 22.26 0.05
N TRP A 363 16.38 21.85 -0.87
CA TRP A 363 15.43 20.77 -0.64
C TRP A 363 16.24 19.53 -0.25
N GLU A 364 16.04 19.01 0.95
CA GLU A 364 16.79 17.86 1.43
C GLU A 364 16.45 16.60 0.59
N THR A 365 17.13 16.44 -0.55
CA THR A 365 17.15 15.21 -1.36
C THR A 365 17.99 14.16 -0.66
N GLY A 366 17.45 13.63 0.42
CA GLY A 366 18.26 12.90 1.38
C GLY A 366 17.60 11.66 1.93
N ASN A 367 16.27 11.59 1.98
CA ASN A 367 15.60 10.48 2.64
C ASN A 367 14.35 9.96 1.92
N TYR A 368 13.91 10.59 0.81
CA TYR A 368 12.64 10.27 0.15
C TYR A 368 11.54 10.07 1.20
N THR A 369 11.41 10.98 2.17
CA THR A 369 10.60 10.74 3.38
C THR A 369 9.14 10.63 3.02
N LEU A 370 8.69 11.49 2.11
CA LEU A 370 7.28 11.60 1.77
C LEU A 370 6.80 10.34 1.04
N THR A 371 5.67 9.83 1.52
CA THR A 371 4.85 8.87 0.78
C THR A 371 4.20 9.57 -0.42
N ASP A 372 3.77 8.78 -1.42
CA ASP A 372 2.99 9.31 -2.55
C ASP A 372 1.77 10.11 -2.05
N GLY A 373 1.07 9.59 -1.02
CA GLY A 373 -0.07 10.29 -0.40
C GLY A 373 0.30 11.68 0.12
N GLN A 374 1.39 11.79 0.89
CA GLN A 374 1.85 13.08 1.43
C GLN A 374 2.27 14.05 0.33
N ALA A 375 3.14 13.61 -0.59
CA ALA A 375 3.65 14.49 -1.65
C ALA A 375 2.54 14.96 -2.59
N MET A 376 1.62 14.08 -2.99
CA MET A 376 0.51 14.46 -3.86
C MET A 376 -0.51 15.31 -3.12
N THR A 377 -0.73 15.09 -1.83
CA THR A 377 -1.59 15.98 -1.02
C THR A 377 -1.05 17.40 -0.99
N LEU A 378 0.26 17.58 -0.76
CA LEU A 378 0.90 18.90 -0.81
C LEU A 378 0.74 19.55 -2.19
N LEU A 379 0.99 18.78 -3.26
CA LEU A 379 0.90 19.30 -4.62
C LEU A 379 -0.53 19.57 -5.09
N LEU A 380 -1.53 18.84 -4.62
CA LEU A 380 -2.89 18.91 -5.18
C LEU A 380 -3.89 19.65 -4.31
N SER A 381 -3.56 19.93 -3.05
CA SER A 381 -4.47 20.66 -2.16
C SER A 381 -4.58 22.13 -2.57
N SER A 382 -5.81 22.58 -2.82
CA SER A 382 -6.10 23.98 -3.14
C SER A 382 -7.52 24.34 -2.71
N PRO A 383 -7.73 25.45 -1.97
CA PRO A 383 -9.06 25.96 -1.65
C PRO A 383 -9.92 26.21 -2.91
N GLU A 384 -9.30 26.69 -3.99
CA GLU A 384 -9.98 27.05 -5.25
C GLU A 384 -10.74 25.88 -5.89
N PHE A 385 -10.23 24.64 -5.75
CA PHE A 385 -10.87 23.46 -6.34
C PHE A 385 -12.10 23.03 -5.53
N PHE A 386 -12.02 23.18 -4.21
CA PHE A 386 -13.08 22.79 -3.30
C PHE A 386 -14.26 23.77 -3.36
N GLU A 387 -13.99 25.07 -3.43
CA GLU A 387 -15.02 26.13 -3.51
C GLU A 387 -15.86 26.04 -4.79
N ASN A 388 -15.30 25.51 -5.88
CA ASN A 388 -16.00 25.28 -7.14
C ASN A 388 -16.80 23.96 -7.19
N GLY A 389 -16.96 23.27 -6.05
CA GLY A 389 -17.71 22.01 -5.95
C GLY A 389 -17.14 20.89 -6.81
N LEU A 390 -15.82 20.86 -7.00
CA LEU A 390 -15.09 19.91 -7.84
C LEU A 390 -15.58 19.81 -9.30
N LYS A 391 -16.17 20.89 -9.84
CA LYS A 391 -16.45 20.97 -11.29
C LYS A 391 -15.18 20.82 -12.12
N ARG A 392 -14.08 21.39 -11.62
CA ARG A 392 -12.74 21.32 -12.21
C ARG A 392 -11.71 21.20 -11.10
N THR A 393 -10.73 20.33 -11.29
CA THR A 393 -9.59 20.19 -10.38
C THR A 393 -8.33 19.74 -11.15
N ILE A 394 -7.24 19.53 -10.42
CA ILE A 394 -6.00 18.95 -10.92
C ILE A 394 -5.92 17.48 -10.48
N CYS A 395 -5.48 16.62 -11.39
CA CYS A 395 -5.06 15.26 -11.09
C CYS A 395 -3.62 15.03 -11.53
N THR A 396 -2.97 14.00 -11.00
CA THR A 396 -1.69 13.55 -11.55
C THR A 396 -1.87 12.93 -12.94
N CYS A 397 -0.79 12.74 -13.68
CA CYS A 397 -0.79 11.77 -14.77
C CYS A 397 -1.16 10.38 -14.24
N LEU A 398 -1.75 9.57 -15.12
CA LEU A 398 -2.15 8.22 -14.79
C LEU A 398 -1.04 7.25 -15.17
N ILE A 399 -0.66 6.39 -14.23
CA ILE A 399 0.39 5.39 -14.45
C ILE A 399 -0.25 4.00 -14.51
N ARG A 400 -0.05 3.31 -15.63
CA ARG A 400 -0.50 1.94 -15.83
C ARG A 400 0.36 0.98 -15.01
N ARG A 401 -0.30 0.04 -14.34
CA ARG A 401 0.33 -1.10 -13.67
C ARG A 401 -0.37 -2.39 -14.06
N SER A 402 0.35 -3.50 -13.98
CA SER A 402 -0.16 -4.82 -14.28
C SER A 402 -0.08 -5.74 -13.05
N PHE A 403 -0.87 -6.80 -13.05
CA PHE A 403 -0.72 -7.87 -12.08
C PHE A 403 0.66 -8.52 -12.13
N THR A 404 1.24 -8.67 -13.33
CA THR A 404 2.61 -9.20 -13.50
C THR A 404 3.65 -8.35 -12.77
N THR A 405 3.46 -7.03 -12.70
CA THR A 405 4.31 -6.11 -11.93
C THR A 405 4.15 -6.34 -10.44
N ARG A 406 2.90 -6.42 -9.95
CA ARG A 406 2.62 -6.68 -8.52
C ARG A 406 3.16 -8.03 -8.08
N ALA A 407 3.06 -9.04 -8.94
CA ALA A 407 3.59 -10.38 -8.75
C ALA A 407 5.12 -10.49 -8.91
N THR A 408 5.80 -9.41 -9.32
CA THR A 408 7.25 -9.39 -9.59
C THR A 408 7.68 -10.35 -10.71
N LEU A 409 6.79 -10.61 -11.67
CA LEU A 409 7.10 -11.46 -12.83
C LEU A 409 7.99 -10.77 -13.85
N ASN A 410 7.98 -9.44 -13.91
CA ASN A 410 8.86 -8.63 -14.76
C ASN A 410 10.37 -8.82 -14.45
N GLU A 411 10.71 -9.36 -13.28
CA GLU A 411 12.09 -9.73 -12.92
C GLU A 411 12.44 -11.20 -13.19
N LYS A 412 11.41 -12.05 -13.39
CA LYS A 412 11.51 -13.52 -13.35
C LYS A 412 11.10 -14.21 -14.67
N ALA A 413 10.33 -13.55 -15.52
CA ALA A 413 9.70 -14.13 -16.70
C ALA A 413 9.78 -13.19 -17.92
N ASN A 414 9.67 -13.76 -19.11
CA ASN A 414 9.45 -12.99 -20.33
C ASN A 414 7.98 -12.56 -20.37
N LEU A 415 7.71 -11.26 -20.28
CA LEU A 415 6.33 -10.76 -20.26
C LEU A 415 5.62 -10.88 -21.61
N ASN A 416 6.37 -10.99 -22.72
CA ASN A 416 5.81 -11.17 -24.06
C ASN A 416 5.32 -12.61 -24.28
N ASP A 417 5.90 -13.57 -23.56
CA ASP A 417 5.46 -14.96 -23.56
C ASP A 417 5.67 -15.60 -22.19
N LEU A 418 4.60 -15.61 -21.40
CA LEU A 418 4.56 -16.22 -20.08
C LEU A 418 4.34 -17.74 -20.12
N GLU A 419 4.01 -18.33 -21.27
CA GLU A 419 3.59 -19.73 -21.33
C GLU A 419 4.72 -20.70 -20.92
N PRO A 420 5.98 -20.55 -21.40
CA PRO A 420 7.09 -21.37 -20.91
C PRO A 420 7.32 -21.21 -19.40
N TYR A 421 7.07 -20.02 -18.85
CA TYR A 421 7.21 -19.77 -17.42
C TYR A 421 6.18 -20.59 -16.63
N PHE A 422 4.91 -20.56 -17.04
CA PHE A 422 3.82 -21.30 -16.40
C PHE A 422 3.88 -22.81 -16.64
N GLU A 423 4.37 -23.27 -17.80
CA GLU A 423 4.49 -24.71 -18.09
C GLU A 423 5.43 -25.42 -17.11
N ARG A 424 6.52 -24.76 -16.71
CA ARG A 424 7.42 -25.28 -15.67
C ARG A 424 6.69 -25.55 -14.36
N TYR A 425 5.78 -24.65 -13.97
CA TYR A 425 5.00 -24.82 -12.76
C TYR A 425 3.89 -25.86 -12.92
N ARG A 426 3.25 -25.97 -14.09
CA ARG A 426 2.29 -27.05 -14.37
C ARG A 426 2.95 -28.43 -14.27
N ASN A 427 4.16 -28.58 -14.80
CA ASN A 427 4.90 -29.83 -14.69
C ASN A 427 5.27 -30.13 -13.25
N LYS A 428 5.78 -29.14 -12.51
CA LYS A 428 6.07 -29.28 -11.08
C LYS A 428 4.83 -29.67 -10.25
N ILE A 429 3.69 -29.02 -10.47
CA ILE A 429 2.43 -29.34 -9.79
C ILE A 429 2.02 -30.79 -10.06
N LYS A 430 2.16 -31.27 -11.30
CA LYS A 430 1.87 -32.65 -11.69
C LYS A 430 2.83 -33.64 -11.02
N GLU A 431 4.13 -33.34 -11.01
CA GLU A 431 5.18 -34.15 -10.36
C GLU A 431 4.96 -34.25 -8.84
N ASP A 432 4.63 -33.13 -8.20
CA ASP A 432 4.35 -33.05 -6.76
C ASP A 432 2.99 -33.67 -6.37
N GLY A 433 2.17 -34.07 -7.34
CA GLY A 433 0.81 -34.60 -7.12
C GLY A 433 -0.16 -33.58 -6.49
N SER A 434 0.17 -32.29 -6.59
CA SER A 434 -0.62 -31.21 -5.99
C SER A 434 -1.90 -30.94 -6.78
N ARG A 435 -2.98 -30.54 -6.09
CA ARG A 435 -4.27 -30.20 -6.70
C ARG A 435 -4.41 -28.71 -7.04
N ILE A 436 -3.31 -27.97 -7.07
CA ILE A 436 -3.31 -26.53 -7.33
C ILE A 436 -3.65 -26.26 -8.80
N ASP A 437 -4.68 -25.47 -9.04
CA ASP A 437 -5.01 -24.95 -10.37
C ASP A 437 -4.32 -23.59 -10.58
N ILE A 438 -3.40 -23.51 -11.53
CA ILE A 438 -2.66 -22.27 -11.84
C ILE A 438 -3.39 -21.36 -12.83
N GLU A 439 -4.46 -21.84 -13.46
CA GLU A 439 -5.14 -21.14 -14.54
C GLU A 439 -5.72 -19.78 -14.12
N PRO A 440 -6.36 -19.62 -12.94
CA PRO A 440 -6.83 -18.31 -12.48
C PRO A 440 -5.71 -17.27 -12.38
N TYR A 441 -4.55 -17.68 -11.86
CA TYR A 441 -3.38 -16.81 -11.74
C TYR A 441 -2.84 -16.40 -13.11
N ARG A 442 -2.78 -17.35 -14.05
CA ARG A 442 -2.37 -17.09 -15.44
C ARG A 442 -3.32 -16.11 -16.13
N GLN A 443 -4.63 -16.25 -15.92
CA GLN A 443 -5.63 -15.35 -16.50
C GLN A 443 -5.50 -13.92 -15.95
N LEU A 444 -5.31 -13.76 -14.63
CA LEU A 444 -5.03 -12.44 -14.05
C LEU A 444 -3.81 -11.77 -14.65
N CYS A 445 -2.73 -12.52 -14.89
CA CYS A 445 -1.52 -11.99 -15.52
C CYS A 445 -1.78 -11.40 -16.93
N LYS A 446 -2.84 -11.85 -17.61
CA LYS A 446 -3.20 -11.38 -18.96
C LYS A 446 -4.14 -10.17 -18.93
N ILE A 447 -5.15 -10.20 -18.08
CA ILE A 447 -6.24 -9.21 -18.14
C ILE A 447 -6.04 -8.05 -17.17
N PHE A 448 -5.33 -8.25 -16.06
CA PHE A 448 -5.40 -7.30 -14.96
C PHE A 448 -4.41 -6.14 -15.12
N HIS A 449 -4.93 -5.06 -15.70
CA HIS A 449 -4.28 -3.77 -15.84
C HIS A 449 -5.04 -2.70 -15.04
N THR A 450 -4.32 -1.90 -14.28
CA THR A 450 -4.87 -0.76 -13.56
C THR A 450 -4.19 0.53 -13.93
N TYR A 451 -4.90 1.64 -13.79
CA TYR A 451 -4.32 2.97 -13.80
C TYR A 451 -4.43 3.56 -12.40
N MET A 452 -3.30 4.01 -11.88
CA MET A 452 -3.24 4.72 -10.61
C MET A 452 -3.08 6.22 -10.85
N PHE A 453 -3.70 7.03 -9.99
CA PHE A 453 -3.58 8.49 -9.99
C PHE A 453 -4.10 9.11 -8.69
N PHE A 454 -3.84 10.40 -8.49
CA PHE A 454 -4.39 11.20 -7.40
C PHE A 454 -5.23 12.36 -7.95
N VAL A 455 -6.25 12.76 -7.20
CA VAL A 455 -7.18 13.84 -7.54
C VAL A 455 -7.17 14.88 -6.44
N GLY A 456 -7.00 16.16 -6.78
CA GLY A 456 -7.04 17.27 -5.83
C GLY A 456 -8.45 17.54 -5.33
N HIS A 457 -8.83 16.93 -4.21
CA HIS A 457 -10.12 17.19 -3.58
C HIS A 457 -10.01 17.60 -2.10
N SER A 458 -8.82 18.01 -1.66
CA SER A 458 -8.60 18.61 -0.35
C SER A 458 -8.34 20.10 -0.48
N ASN A 459 -8.87 20.87 0.46
CA ASN A 459 -8.57 22.30 0.62
C ASN A 459 -7.33 22.55 1.48
N THR A 460 -6.85 21.54 2.23
CA THR A 460 -5.68 21.65 3.10
C THR A 460 -4.70 20.50 2.90
N PRO A 461 -3.39 20.74 3.07
CA PRO A 461 -2.39 19.67 2.94
C PRO A 461 -2.37 18.70 4.13
N THR A 462 -3.10 19.01 5.21
CA THR A 462 -3.14 18.21 6.45
C THR A 462 -4.01 16.96 6.36
N LYS A 463 -4.96 16.94 5.41
CA LYS A 463 -5.84 15.79 5.16
C LYS A 463 -5.35 15.07 3.92
N LEU A 464 -4.78 13.88 4.11
CA LEU A 464 -4.15 13.14 3.03
C LEU A 464 -5.17 12.66 2.00
N LEU A 465 -4.81 12.78 0.74
CA LEU A 465 -5.56 12.29 -0.40
C LEU A 465 -5.30 10.79 -0.59
N PRO A 466 -6.35 9.98 -0.81
CA PRO A 466 -6.18 8.58 -1.20
C PRO A 466 -5.68 8.49 -2.65
N ARG A 467 -5.03 7.38 -2.98
CA ARG A 467 -4.74 7.02 -4.37
C ARG A 467 -5.91 6.25 -4.97
N TYR A 468 -6.34 6.67 -6.14
CA TYR A 468 -7.35 5.96 -6.93
C TYR A 468 -6.65 4.99 -7.87
N GLU A 469 -7.12 3.74 -7.91
CA GLU A 469 -6.61 2.70 -8.81
C GLU A 469 -7.79 2.01 -9.51
N PHE A 470 -7.97 2.17 -10.82
CA PHE A 470 -9.09 1.55 -11.52
C PHE A 470 -8.66 0.51 -12.54
N PHE A 471 -9.48 -0.51 -12.71
CA PHE A 471 -9.32 -1.55 -13.72
C PHE A 471 -9.65 -1.02 -15.12
N SER A 472 -8.78 -1.28 -16.10
CA SER A 472 -8.78 -0.56 -17.39
C SER A 472 -9.50 -1.25 -18.54
N GLU A 473 -9.95 -2.50 -18.41
CA GLU A 473 -10.64 -3.24 -19.49
C GLU A 473 -12.11 -2.82 -19.60
N ASN A 474 -12.37 -1.52 -19.61
CA ASN A 474 -13.66 -0.90 -19.85
C ASN A 474 -13.67 -0.32 -21.28
N ASN A 475 -14.85 -0.19 -21.88
CA ASN A 475 -14.99 0.31 -23.25
C ASN A 475 -14.69 1.82 -23.38
N ASP A 476 -14.67 2.55 -22.27
CA ASP A 476 -14.36 3.97 -22.22
C ASP A 476 -12.84 4.24 -22.31
N SER A 477 -12.46 5.44 -22.78
CA SER A 477 -11.06 5.87 -22.70
C SER A 477 -10.62 6.07 -21.24
N ILE A 478 -9.32 5.94 -20.98
CA ILE A 478 -8.73 6.09 -19.64
C ILE A 478 -9.04 7.48 -19.04
N GLU A 479 -9.04 8.52 -19.87
CA GLU A 479 -9.42 9.89 -19.50
C GLU A 479 -10.91 10.01 -19.19
N THR A 480 -11.76 9.31 -19.93
CA THR A 480 -13.20 9.28 -19.68
C THR A 480 -13.50 8.59 -18.34
N ILE A 481 -12.81 7.49 -18.05
CA ILE A 481 -12.95 6.77 -16.77
C ILE A 481 -12.50 7.66 -15.60
N SER A 482 -11.39 8.38 -15.73
CA SER A 482 -10.93 9.28 -14.66
C SER A 482 -11.90 10.44 -14.42
N ALA A 483 -12.49 11.02 -15.48
CA ALA A 483 -13.52 12.05 -15.35
C ALA A 483 -14.82 11.51 -14.72
N LYS A 484 -15.18 10.26 -15.06
CA LYS A 484 -16.29 9.53 -14.43
C LYS A 484 -16.04 9.31 -12.93
N ILE A 485 -14.83 8.93 -12.54
CA ILE A 485 -14.42 8.79 -11.13
C ILE A 485 -14.53 10.14 -10.41
N LEU A 486 -14.01 11.23 -10.98
CA LEU A 486 -14.13 12.58 -10.41
C LEU A 486 -15.61 12.97 -10.20
N THR A 487 -16.44 12.72 -11.21
CA THR A 487 -17.87 13.02 -11.15
C THR A 487 -18.54 12.21 -10.04
N ALA A 488 -18.21 10.92 -9.90
CA ALA A 488 -18.75 10.09 -8.83
C ALA A 488 -18.36 10.59 -7.43
N ILE A 489 -17.07 10.86 -7.18
CA ILE A 489 -16.62 11.33 -5.86
C ILE A 489 -17.18 12.71 -5.50
N LYS A 490 -17.42 13.58 -6.49
CA LYS A 490 -18.12 14.85 -6.31
C LYS A 490 -19.53 14.64 -5.74
N TYR A 491 -20.30 13.70 -6.28
CA TYR A 491 -21.66 13.40 -5.79
C TYR A 491 -21.68 12.70 -4.44
N CYS A 492 -20.68 11.90 -4.11
CA CYS A 492 -20.54 11.36 -2.76
C CYS A 492 -20.32 12.48 -1.74
N GLY A 493 -19.48 13.47 -2.08
CA GLY A 493 -18.86 14.32 -1.08
C GLY A 493 -17.80 13.55 -0.29
N PHE A 494 -17.27 14.16 0.77
CA PHE A 494 -16.11 13.64 1.49
C PHE A 494 -16.33 13.64 3.00
N GLU A 495 -15.81 12.61 3.64
CA GLU A 495 -15.70 12.52 5.09
C GLU A 495 -14.22 12.36 5.47
N VAL A 496 -13.88 12.83 6.67
CA VAL A 496 -12.57 12.58 7.26
C VAL A 496 -12.58 11.19 7.87
N ASP A 497 -11.54 10.43 7.54
CA ASP A 497 -11.24 9.15 8.16
C ASP A 497 -9.91 9.23 8.90
N GLU A 498 -9.84 8.55 10.04
CA GLU A 498 -8.71 8.65 10.98
C GLU A 498 -8.04 7.29 11.13
N ASP A 499 -6.79 7.20 10.69
CA ASP A 499 -5.94 6.04 10.96
C ASP A 499 -5.08 6.31 12.21
N HIS A 500 -5.24 5.47 13.23
CA HIS A 500 -4.35 5.49 14.38
C HIS A 500 -2.95 5.00 13.96
N SER A 501 -1.98 5.91 14.01
CA SER A 501 -0.57 5.53 13.92
C SER A 501 -0.12 5.05 15.30
N PHE A 502 0.44 3.84 15.40
CA PHE A 502 1.03 3.35 16.66
C PHE A 502 2.19 4.24 17.17
N MET A 503 2.74 5.11 16.32
CA MET A 503 3.91 5.96 16.62
C MET A 503 3.60 7.46 16.70
N SER A 504 2.32 7.87 16.65
CA SER A 504 1.94 9.29 16.79
C SER A 504 0.70 9.41 17.66
N ASP A 505 0.71 10.38 18.57
CA ASP A 505 -0.44 10.69 19.43
C ASP A 505 -1.61 11.29 18.62
N ASP A 506 -1.31 11.94 17.49
CA ASP A 506 -2.31 12.46 16.57
C ASP A 506 -2.60 11.46 15.43
N PRO A 507 -3.88 11.18 15.12
CA PRO A 507 -4.23 10.28 14.04
C PRO A 507 -3.86 10.89 12.68
N ILE A 508 -3.44 10.03 11.74
CA ILE A 508 -3.27 10.45 10.36
C ILE A 508 -4.66 10.55 9.74
N THR A 509 -5.00 11.74 9.25
CA THR A 509 -6.32 12.00 8.67
C THR A 509 -6.29 11.87 7.14
N TYR A 510 -7.27 11.15 6.60
CA TYR A 510 -7.50 11.02 5.16
C TYR A 510 -8.84 11.65 4.80
N LEU A 511 -8.90 12.29 3.64
CA LEU A 511 -10.16 12.77 3.08
C LEU A 511 -10.64 11.76 2.04
N ILE A 512 -11.65 10.95 2.36
CA ILE A 512 -12.14 9.89 1.46
C ILE A 512 -13.57 10.15 1.02
N PRO A 513 -14.04 9.56 -0.11
CA PRO A 513 -15.44 9.62 -0.49
C PRO A 513 -16.34 9.14 0.64
N SER A 514 -17.37 9.92 0.97
CA SER A 514 -18.29 9.62 2.08
C SER A 514 -18.93 8.24 1.98
N VAL A 515 -19.24 7.76 0.76
CA VAL A 515 -19.77 6.40 0.52
C VAL A 515 -18.80 5.30 0.98
N THR A 516 -17.49 5.55 0.89
CA THR A 516 -16.45 4.66 1.41
C THR A 516 -16.42 4.70 2.94
N GLN A 517 -16.53 5.89 3.54
CA GLN A 517 -16.60 6.00 5.00
C GLN A 517 -17.87 5.38 5.59
N GLN A 518 -19.00 5.46 4.89
CA GLN A 518 -20.23 4.78 5.29
C GLN A 518 -20.08 3.26 5.20
N SER A 519 -19.42 2.75 4.14
CA SER A 519 -19.09 1.32 4.02
C SER A 519 -18.21 0.84 5.18
N HIS A 520 -17.24 1.65 5.61
CA HIS A 520 -16.40 1.37 6.77
C HIS A 520 -17.22 1.25 8.07
N LYS A 521 -18.06 2.25 8.36
CA LYS A 521 -18.98 2.24 9.53
C LYS A 521 -19.89 1.01 9.52
N TYR A 522 -20.45 0.70 8.35
CA TYR A 522 -21.29 -0.47 8.12
C TYR A 522 -20.58 -1.79 8.36
N SER A 523 -19.36 -1.92 7.84
CA SER A 523 -18.54 -3.13 7.99
C SER A 523 -18.20 -3.37 9.45
N LYS A 524 -17.79 -2.33 10.19
CA LYS A 524 -17.52 -2.42 11.63
C LYS A 524 -18.75 -2.85 12.45
N ASN A 525 -19.89 -2.22 12.20
CA ASN A 525 -21.13 -2.52 12.93
C ASN A 525 -21.62 -3.95 12.69
N VAL A 526 -21.58 -4.41 11.43
CA VAL A 526 -21.95 -5.79 11.09
C VAL A 526 -20.98 -6.79 11.71
N GLY A 527 -19.69 -6.50 11.67
CA GLY A 527 -18.68 -7.39 12.24
C GLY A 527 -18.79 -7.55 13.76
N GLU A 528 -19.16 -6.50 14.48
CA GLU A 528 -19.48 -6.60 15.92
C GLU A 528 -20.67 -7.54 16.18
N SER A 529 -21.75 -7.41 15.40
CA SER A 529 -22.92 -8.27 15.50
C SER A 529 -22.60 -9.73 15.16
N LEU A 530 -21.93 -9.97 14.04
CA LEU A 530 -21.53 -11.30 13.60
C LEU A 530 -20.57 -11.96 14.59
N THR A 531 -19.63 -11.22 15.15
CA THR A 531 -18.70 -11.73 16.16
C THR A 531 -19.42 -12.19 17.42
N ARG A 532 -20.44 -11.44 17.90
CA ARG A 532 -21.29 -11.85 19.03
C ARG A 532 -22.06 -13.13 18.70
N ASN A 533 -22.65 -13.22 17.51
CA ASN A 533 -23.42 -14.38 17.06
C ASN A 533 -22.53 -15.64 16.92
N VAL A 534 -21.34 -15.51 16.31
CA VAL A 534 -20.37 -16.60 16.18
C VAL A 534 -19.89 -17.05 17.56
N LYS A 535 -19.58 -16.12 18.47
CA LYS A 535 -19.20 -16.44 19.86
C LYS A 535 -20.29 -17.24 20.57
N GLN A 536 -21.55 -16.85 20.45
CA GLN A 536 -22.68 -17.60 21.02
C GLN A 536 -22.84 -19.00 20.41
N LYS A 537 -22.72 -19.13 19.08
CA LYS A 537 -22.75 -20.43 18.39
C LYS A 537 -21.61 -21.36 18.85
N LEU A 538 -20.39 -20.83 18.97
CA LEU A 538 -19.23 -21.59 19.46
C LEU A 538 -19.42 -22.04 20.92
N LEU A 539 -19.92 -21.16 21.79
CA LEU A 539 -20.23 -21.51 23.19
C LEU A 539 -21.31 -22.60 23.29
N SER A 540 -22.37 -22.50 22.50
CA SER A 540 -23.43 -23.51 22.47
C SER A 540 -22.91 -24.88 22.01
N LYS A 541 -22.10 -24.93 20.94
CA LYS A 541 -21.45 -26.17 20.48
C LYS A 541 -20.52 -26.75 21.54
N TYR A 542 -19.72 -25.92 22.20
CA TYR A 542 -18.83 -26.36 23.27
C TYR A 542 -19.60 -26.96 24.46
N GLN A 543 -20.68 -26.31 24.90
CA GLN A 543 -21.55 -26.84 25.96
C GLN A 543 -22.20 -28.18 25.57
N SER A 544 -22.64 -28.32 24.31
CA SER A 544 -23.17 -29.60 23.80
C SER A 544 -22.11 -30.70 23.81
N PHE A 545 -20.87 -30.38 23.44
CA PHE A 545 -19.77 -31.34 23.45
C PHE A 545 -19.42 -31.80 24.88
N LEU A 546 -19.40 -30.87 25.84
CA LEU A 546 -19.21 -31.22 27.26
C LEU A 546 -20.29 -32.19 27.77
N LYS A 547 -21.56 -31.97 27.38
CA LYS A 547 -22.68 -32.87 27.74
C LYS A 547 -22.60 -34.27 27.10
N GLN A 548 -21.79 -34.45 26.07
CA GLN A 548 -21.58 -35.76 25.43
C GLN A 548 -20.41 -36.54 26.06
N ILE A 549 -19.47 -35.83 26.70
CA ILE A 549 -18.29 -36.42 27.34
C ILE A 549 -18.58 -36.80 28.80
N VAL A 550 -19.39 -35.98 29.48
CA VAL A 550 -19.91 -36.25 30.84
C VAL A 550 -21.14 -37.14 30.75
#